data_AF-A0A392MN66-F1
#
_entry.id   AF-A0A392MN66-F1
#
_cell.length_a   1.000
_cell.length_b   1.000
_cell.length_c   1.000
_cell.angle_alpha   90.00
_cell.angle_beta   90.00
_cell.angle_gamma   90.00
#
_symmetry.space_group_name_H-M   'P 1'
#
loop_
_entity.id
_entity.type
_entity.pdbx_description
1 polymer ?
#
loop_
_entity_poly.entity_id
_entity_poly.type
_entity_poly.pdbx_seq_one_letter_code
_entity_poly.pdbx_strand_id
1 'polypeptide(L)'
;LVIACYMERIDLSAHGFYITPDIGFDWTTGKGKPFRYFTYGAAFAEVEIDTLTGDFHTRAANIFLDLGYSLNPAIDVGQIEGAFVQGLGWVALEELKWGDGAHKWIPSGWLNTCGPGAYKIPSINDVPLKFNVSLLKVCS
;
A
#
# COMPACT_ATOMS: atom_id res chain seq x y z
N LEU A 1 39.31 -14.36 -8.05
CA LEU A 1 38.52 -14.63 -9.27
C LEU A 1 38.37 -13.41 -10.15
N VAL A 2 37.83 -12.28 -9.66
CA VAL A 2 37.65 -11.05 -10.47
C VAL A 2 38.96 -10.55 -11.13
N ILE A 3 40.06 -10.53 -10.38
CA ILE A 3 41.37 -10.11 -10.88
C ILE A 3 41.90 -11.06 -11.98
N ALA A 4 41.59 -12.37 -11.90
CA ALA A 4 42.00 -13.34 -12.91
C ALA A 4 41.23 -13.14 -14.23
N CYS A 5 39.90 -12.98 -14.17
CA CYS A 5 39.08 -12.69 -15.35
C CYS A 5 39.47 -11.38 -16.04
N TYR A 6 39.82 -10.35 -15.26
CA TYR A 6 40.31 -9.08 -15.79
C TYR A 6 41.65 -9.24 -16.55
N MET A 7 42.59 -10.00 -15.98
CA MET A 7 43.87 -10.30 -16.64
C MET A 7 43.69 -11.13 -17.92
N GLU A 8 42.67 -12.00 -17.94
CA GLU A 8 42.30 -12.80 -19.12
C GLU A 8 41.40 -12.05 -20.11
N ARG A 9 41.13 -10.76 -19.90
CA ARG A 9 40.28 -9.90 -20.75
C ARG A 9 38.88 -10.47 -20.98
N ILE A 10 38.35 -11.19 -19.98
CA ILE A 10 36.99 -11.70 -19.99
C ILE A 10 36.07 -10.56 -19.55
N ASP A 11 35.02 -10.29 -20.34
CA ASP A 11 34.04 -9.28 -20.00
C ASP A 11 33.32 -9.62 -18.69
N LEU A 12 33.19 -8.62 -17.82
CA LEU A 12 32.55 -8.72 -16.51
C LEU A 12 31.21 -7.97 -16.48
N SER A 13 30.78 -7.43 -17.63
CA SER A 13 29.46 -6.85 -17.83
C SER A 13 28.48 -7.92 -18.34
N ALA A 14 27.25 -7.88 -17.85
CA ALA A 14 26.15 -8.67 -18.38
C ALA A 14 24.87 -7.85 -18.36
N HIS A 15 24.08 -7.96 -19.41
CA HIS A 15 22.76 -7.34 -19.49
C HIS A 15 21.68 -8.37 -19.16
N GLY A 16 20.83 -8.07 -18.17
CA GLY A 16 19.64 -8.85 -17.86
C GLY A 16 18.43 -8.30 -18.61
N PHE A 17 17.60 -9.18 -19.16
CA PHE A 17 16.31 -8.83 -19.76
C PHE A 17 15.23 -9.77 -19.23
N TYR A 18 14.07 -9.21 -18.88
CA TYR A 18 12.92 -9.98 -18.42
C TYR A 18 11.63 -9.41 -19.01
N ILE A 19 10.77 -10.29 -19.52
CA ILE A 19 9.42 -9.98 -19.96
C ILE A 19 8.46 -10.94 -19.27
N THR A 20 7.38 -10.42 -18.69
CA THR A 20 6.39 -11.25 -18.01
C THR A 20 5.68 -12.15 -19.03
N PRO A 21 5.75 -13.48 -18.90
CA PRO A 21 5.11 -14.39 -19.84
C PRO A 21 3.59 -14.47 -19.57
N ASP A 22 2.84 -14.83 -20.62
CA ASP A 22 1.43 -15.21 -20.54
C ASP A 22 0.47 -14.14 -19.97
N ILE A 23 0.76 -12.86 -20.24
CA ILE A 23 -0.15 -11.74 -19.97
C ILE A 23 -0.77 -11.24 -21.28
N GLY A 24 -2.08 -11.09 -21.30
CA GLY A 24 -2.82 -10.63 -22.47
C GLY A 24 -4.30 -10.56 -22.18
N PHE A 25 -4.88 -9.37 -22.32
CA PHE A 25 -6.31 -9.14 -22.11
C PHE A 25 -6.87 -8.37 -23.30
N ASP A 26 -7.87 -8.96 -23.95
CA ASP A 26 -8.60 -8.33 -25.06
C ASP A 26 -9.81 -7.59 -24.51
N TRP A 27 -9.74 -6.26 -24.55
CA TRP A 27 -10.79 -5.35 -24.08
C TRP A 27 -12.08 -5.42 -24.93
N THR A 28 -12.00 -5.89 -26.17
CA THR A 28 -13.18 -5.99 -27.05
C THR A 28 -14.03 -7.21 -26.72
N THR A 29 -13.39 -8.34 -26.42
CA THR A 29 -14.07 -9.60 -26.06
C THR A 29 -14.18 -9.80 -24.54
N GLY A 30 -13.50 -8.98 -23.74
CA GLY A 30 -13.45 -9.07 -22.28
C GLY A 30 -12.75 -10.33 -21.76
N LYS A 31 -11.89 -10.95 -22.59
CA LYS A 31 -11.27 -12.25 -22.32
C LYS A 31 -9.76 -12.14 -22.28
N GLY A 32 -9.14 -12.98 -21.46
CA GLY A 32 -7.70 -13.12 -21.36
C GLY A 32 -7.21 -13.21 -19.93
N LYS A 33 -5.89 -13.23 -19.77
CA LYS A 33 -5.20 -13.27 -18.48
C LYS A 33 -4.51 -11.92 -18.25
N PRO A 34 -5.16 -10.96 -17.56
CA PRO A 34 -4.58 -9.64 -17.31
C PRO A 34 -3.46 -9.68 -16.26
N PHE A 35 -3.51 -10.63 -15.31
CA PHE A 35 -2.57 -10.72 -14.20
C PHE A 35 -1.91 -12.11 -14.14
N ARG A 36 -0.61 -12.15 -13.82
CA ARG A 36 0.17 -13.38 -13.76
C ARG A 36 -0.16 -14.23 -12.53
N TYR A 37 -0.30 -13.59 -11.37
CA TYR A 37 -0.68 -14.15 -10.08
C TYR A 37 -1.49 -13.10 -9.30
N PHE A 38 -2.13 -13.53 -8.21
CA PHE A 38 -2.87 -12.69 -7.29
C PHE A 38 -2.33 -12.88 -5.88
N THR A 39 -2.32 -11.81 -5.10
CA THR A 39 -2.09 -11.86 -3.65
C THR A 39 -3.43 -11.86 -2.94
N TYR A 40 -3.52 -12.65 -1.87
CA TYR A 40 -4.72 -12.76 -1.07
C TYR A 40 -4.43 -12.32 0.35
N GLY A 41 -5.42 -11.76 1.03
CA GLY A 41 -5.26 -11.36 2.41
C GLY A 41 -6.58 -10.98 3.05
N ALA A 42 -6.55 -10.88 4.37
CA ALA A 42 -7.66 -10.42 5.18
C ALA A 42 -7.12 -9.49 6.28
N ALA A 43 -7.89 -8.47 6.61
CA ALA A 43 -7.58 -7.54 7.70
C ALA A 43 -8.78 -7.42 8.63
N PHE A 44 -8.50 -7.35 9.93
CA PHE A 44 -9.46 -7.04 10.98
C PHE A 44 -8.98 -5.81 11.73
N ALA A 45 -9.85 -4.84 11.93
CA ALA A 45 -9.57 -3.63 12.70
C ALA A 45 -10.67 -3.39 13.74
N GLU A 46 -10.27 -3.07 14.95
CA GLU A 46 -11.14 -2.68 16.06
C GLU A 46 -10.92 -1.19 16.36
N VAL A 47 -12.00 -0.41 16.35
CA VAL A 47 -11.99 1.03 16.60
C VAL A 47 -12.93 1.38 17.75
N GLU A 48 -12.52 2.33 18.57
CA GLU A 48 -13.34 2.95 19.61
C GLU A 48 -13.71 4.36 19.17
N ILE A 49 -14.98 4.72 19.27
CA ILE A 49 -15.50 6.01 18.80
C ILE A 49 -16.09 6.75 20.00
N ASP A 50 -15.67 7.99 20.20
CA ASP A 50 -16.32 8.91 21.13
C ASP A 50 -17.55 9.52 20.47
N THR A 51 -18.73 9.10 20.93
CA THR A 51 -20.02 9.57 20.39
C THR A 51 -20.33 11.03 20.68
N LEU A 52 -19.61 11.67 21.62
CA LEU A 52 -19.83 13.08 21.98
C LEU A 52 -19.00 14.02 21.08
N THR A 53 -17.78 13.63 20.73
CA THR A 53 -16.86 14.46 19.92
C THR A 53 -16.79 14.03 18.46
N GLY A 54 -17.14 12.78 18.16
CA GLY A 54 -16.95 12.16 16.85
C GLY A 54 -15.52 11.69 16.60
N ASP A 55 -14.64 11.78 17.60
CA ASP A 55 -13.27 11.30 17.51
C ASP A 55 -13.20 9.77 17.58
N PHE A 56 -12.15 9.18 17.01
CA PHE A 56 -11.97 7.74 17.01
C PHE A 56 -10.51 7.33 17.25
N HIS A 57 -10.34 6.16 17.86
CA HIS A 57 -9.03 5.56 18.08
C HIS A 57 -9.02 4.09 17.64
N THR A 58 -8.00 3.73 16.86
CA THR A 58 -7.82 2.35 16.43
C THR A 58 -7.16 1.53 17.53
N ARG A 59 -7.92 0.61 18.14
CA ARG A 59 -7.43 -0.22 19.27
C ARG A 59 -6.52 -1.34 18.82
N ALA A 60 -6.92 -2.05 17.76
CA ALA A 60 -6.16 -3.18 17.26
C ALA A 60 -6.36 -3.36 15.75
N ALA A 61 -5.31 -3.80 15.07
CA ALA A 61 -5.36 -4.27 13.69
C ALA A 61 -4.60 -5.59 13.56
N ASN A 62 -5.24 -6.58 12.95
CA ASN A 62 -4.62 -7.86 12.61
C ASN A 62 -4.72 -8.07 11.10
N ILE A 63 -3.60 -8.28 10.44
CA ILE A 63 -3.52 -8.45 8.99
C ILE A 63 -2.88 -9.79 8.66
N PHE A 64 -3.50 -10.52 7.75
CA PHE A 64 -3.02 -11.78 7.21
C PHE A 64 -2.86 -11.64 5.70
N LEU A 65 -1.66 -11.86 5.16
CA LEU A 65 -1.41 -11.84 3.72
C LEU A 65 -0.72 -13.12 3.25
N ASP A 66 -1.14 -13.62 2.10
CA ASP A 66 -0.45 -14.62 1.29
C ASP A 66 0.41 -13.90 0.24
N LEU A 67 1.72 -13.90 0.51
CA LEU A 67 2.76 -13.37 -0.38
C LEU A 67 3.57 -14.49 -1.04
N GLY A 68 3.19 -15.76 -0.86
CA GLY A 68 4.02 -16.88 -1.25
C GLY A 68 5.36 -16.91 -0.50
N TYR A 69 6.46 -17.02 -1.24
CA TYR A 69 7.81 -17.00 -0.68
C TYR A 69 8.36 -15.57 -0.63
N SER A 70 8.26 -14.96 0.54
CA SER A 70 8.86 -13.66 0.82
C SER A 70 10.39 -13.70 0.62
N LEU A 71 10.91 -12.77 -0.19
CA LEU A 71 12.34 -12.57 -0.38
C LEU A 71 12.98 -11.90 0.84
N ASN A 72 12.28 -10.95 1.43
CA ASN A 72 12.70 -10.26 2.65
C ASN A 72 11.47 -9.94 3.51
N PRO A 73 11.19 -10.75 4.54
CA PRO A 73 10.01 -10.58 5.38
C PRO A 73 9.94 -9.21 6.07
N ALA A 74 11.08 -8.60 6.40
CA ALA A 74 11.09 -7.29 7.07
C ALA A 74 10.60 -6.16 6.15
N ILE A 75 10.98 -6.20 4.87
CA ILE A 75 10.51 -5.21 3.88
C ILE A 75 9.03 -5.44 3.60
N ASP A 76 8.62 -6.69 3.42
CA ASP A 76 7.24 -7.04 3.09
C ASP A 76 6.27 -6.64 4.22
N VAL A 77 6.65 -6.88 5.48
CA VAL A 77 5.87 -6.41 6.64
C VAL A 77 5.77 -4.89 6.65
N GLY A 78 6.88 -4.16 6.43
CA GLY A 78 6.85 -2.69 6.38
C GLY A 78 5.96 -2.14 5.26
N GLN A 79 5.90 -2.81 4.11
CA GLN A 79 4.97 -2.45 3.02
C GLN A 79 3.51 -2.64 3.43
N ILE A 80 3.19 -3.75 4.10
CA ILE A 80 1.83 -4.04 4.57
C ILE A 80 1.39 -3.00 5.61
N GLU A 81 2.27 -2.68 6.57
CA GLU A 81 1.99 -1.70 7.62
C GLU A 81 1.77 -0.31 7.02
N GLY A 82 2.65 0.13 6.12
CA GLY A 82 2.54 1.41 5.44
C GLY A 82 1.27 1.52 4.60
N ALA A 83 0.95 0.48 3.82
CA ALA A 83 -0.25 0.44 3.00
C ALA A 83 -1.53 0.46 3.85
N PHE A 84 -1.54 -0.22 4.99
CA PHE A 84 -2.67 -0.20 5.92
C PHE A 84 -2.90 1.20 6.51
N VAL A 85 -1.84 1.85 7.01
CA VAL A 85 -1.94 3.20 7.58
C VAL A 85 -2.37 4.21 6.51
N GLN A 86 -1.87 4.10 5.29
CA GLN A 86 -2.30 4.94 4.18
C GLN A 86 -3.77 4.72 3.82
N GLY A 87 -4.25 3.46 3.81
CA GLY A 87 -5.66 3.13 3.61
C GLY A 87 -6.56 3.67 4.72
N LEU A 88 -6.09 3.60 5.98
CA LEU A 88 -6.79 4.19 7.13
C LEU A 88 -6.93 5.71 6.96
N GLY A 89 -5.85 6.38 6.57
CA GLY A 89 -5.87 7.81 6.24
C GLY A 89 -6.92 8.13 5.19
N TRP A 90 -6.88 7.42 4.07
CA TRP A 90 -7.80 7.64 2.96
C TRP A 90 -9.28 7.48 3.34
N VAL A 91 -9.62 6.53 4.22
CA VAL A 91 -11.02 6.24 4.57
C VAL A 91 -11.53 7.10 5.72
N ALA A 92 -10.66 7.50 6.66
CA ALA A 92 -11.10 8.04 7.94
C ALA A 92 -10.57 9.45 8.31
N LEU A 93 -9.46 9.91 7.70
CA LEU A 93 -8.80 11.16 8.10
C LEU A 93 -8.65 12.16 6.94
N GLU A 94 -8.31 11.67 5.76
CA GLU A 94 -7.91 12.48 4.62
C GLU A 94 -9.15 13.02 3.88
N GLU A 95 -9.42 14.32 4.03
CA GLU A 95 -10.54 15.00 3.41
C GLU A 95 -10.07 16.11 2.45
N LEU A 96 -10.51 16.05 1.19
CA LEU A 96 -10.22 17.09 0.19
C LEU A 96 -11.40 18.05 0.05
N LYS A 97 -11.26 19.28 0.57
CA LYS A 97 -12.29 20.33 0.46
C LYS A 97 -12.04 21.24 -0.73
N TRP A 98 -12.96 21.22 -1.69
CA TRP A 98 -12.96 22.04 -2.90
C TRP A 98 -14.07 23.07 -2.87
N GLY A 99 -13.92 24.17 -3.59
CA GLY A 99 -15.03 25.08 -3.89
C GLY A 99 -16.05 24.43 -4.82
N ASP A 100 -17.01 23.74 -4.22
CA ASP A 100 -18.13 23.07 -4.88
C ASP A 100 -19.49 23.56 -4.32
N GLY A 101 -20.58 22.93 -4.75
CA GLY A 101 -21.93 23.30 -4.31
C GLY A 101 -22.19 23.11 -2.80
N ALA A 102 -21.41 22.25 -2.13
CA ALA A 102 -21.49 22.00 -0.69
C ALA A 102 -20.66 23.01 0.10
N HIS A 103 -19.52 23.46 -0.45
CA HIS A 103 -18.59 24.37 0.20
C HIS A 103 -18.59 25.76 -0.45
N LYS A 104 -19.76 26.42 -0.43
CA LYS A 104 -19.95 27.76 -1.05
C LYS A 104 -19.05 28.86 -0.46
N TRP A 105 -18.44 28.63 0.70
CA TRP A 105 -17.45 29.53 1.31
C TRP A 105 -16.05 29.43 0.69
N ILE A 106 -15.78 28.43 -0.17
CA ILE A 106 -14.54 28.30 -0.93
C ILE A 106 -14.81 28.74 -2.38
N PRO A 107 -13.98 29.62 -2.97
CA PRO A 107 -14.09 29.99 -4.38
C PRO A 107 -14.11 28.76 -5.31
N SER A 108 -15.01 28.77 -6.29
CA SER A 108 -15.22 27.61 -7.16
C SER A 108 -13.95 27.22 -7.91
N GLY A 109 -13.65 25.92 -7.92
CA GLY A 109 -12.44 25.37 -8.54
C GLY A 109 -11.17 25.51 -7.70
N TRP A 110 -11.24 26.05 -6.48
CA TRP A 110 -10.09 26.17 -5.60
C TRP A 110 -10.06 25.05 -4.55
N LEU A 111 -8.86 24.48 -4.31
CA LEU A 111 -8.61 23.51 -3.24
C LEU A 111 -8.26 24.27 -1.96
N ASN A 112 -9.05 24.09 -0.91
CA ASN A 112 -8.79 24.74 0.39
C ASN A 112 -7.82 23.93 1.26
N THR A 113 -7.78 22.61 1.08
CA THR A 113 -6.88 21.71 1.82
C THR A 113 -5.50 21.63 1.18
N CYS A 114 -4.91 22.78 0.86
CA CYS A 114 -3.57 22.89 0.29
C CYS A 114 -2.49 22.88 1.38
N GLY A 115 -2.14 21.68 1.87
CA GLY A 115 -0.98 21.47 2.74
C GLY A 115 -1.31 20.85 4.10
N PRO A 116 -0.28 20.46 4.88
CA PRO A 116 -0.41 19.64 6.09
C PRO A 116 -1.15 20.32 7.25
N GLY A 117 -1.33 21.65 7.17
CA GLY A 117 -2.15 22.40 8.11
C GLY A 117 -3.63 22.03 8.01
N ALA A 118 -4.12 21.82 6.79
CA ALA A 118 -5.54 21.59 6.48
C ALA A 118 -5.84 20.16 5.98
N TYR A 119 -4.87 19.49 5.36
CA TYR A 119 -4.92 18.08 4.99
C TYR A 119 -4.22 17.24 6.04
N LYS A 120 -4.98 16.39 6.75
CA LYS A 120 -4.46 15.58 7.85
C LYS A 120 -4.16 14.17 7.35
N ILE A 121 -2.88 13.92 7.12
CA ILE A 121 -2.36 12.57 6.97
C ILE A 121 -2.34 11.84 8.32
N PRO A 122 -2.41 10.50 8.33
CA PRO A 122 -2.21 9.71 9.53
C PRO A 122 -0.91 10.08 10.25
N SER A 123 -1.02 10.33 11.55
CA SER A 123 0.08 10.54 12.46
C SER A 123 0.36 9.27 13.28
N ILE A 124 1.38 9.32 14.14
CA ILE A 124 1.73 8.20 15.02
C ILE A 124 0.60 7.82 15.99
N ASN A 125 -0.29 8.76 16.33
CA ASN A 125 -1.40 8.52 17.24
C ASN A 125 -2.57 7.78 16.56
N ASP A 126 -2.61 7.79 15.22
CA ASP A 126 -3.67 7.16 14.44
C ASP A 126 -3.34 5.69 14.12
N VAL A 127 -2.08 5.29 14.34
CA VAL A 127 -1.60 3.91 14.17
C VAL A 127 -2.26 3.02 15.25
N PRO A 128 -2.68 1.79 14.89
CA PRO A 128 -3.28 0.86 15.86
C PRO A 128 -2.35 0.60 17.06
N LEU A 129 -2.89 0.72 18.28
CA LEU A 129 -2.16 0.43 19.52
C LEU A 129 -1.59 -1.00 19.55
N LYS A 130 -2.35 -1.96 19.00
CA LYS A 130 -1.89 -3.32 18.75
C LYS A 130 -1.92 -3.59 17.26
N PHE A 131 -0.75 -3.64 16.63
CA PHE A 131 -0.64 -3.93 15.21
C PHE A 131 0.09 -5.27 14.99
N ASN A 132 -0.63 -6.28 14.49
CA ASN A 132 -0.05 -7.57 14.16
C ASN A 132 -0.17 -7.84 12.66
N VAL A 133 0.96 -8.15 12.02
CA VAL A 133 1.02 -8.60 10.62
C VAL A 133 1.53 -10.04 10.59
N SER A 134 0.78 -10.91 9.92
CA SER A 134 1.11 -12.33 9.77
C SER A 134 1.16 -12.72 8.30
N LEU A 135 2.26 -13.34 7.90
CA LEU A 135 2.41 -13.91 6.56
C LEU A 135 1.93 -15.36 6.57
N LEU A 136 1.03 -15.71 5.65
CA LEU A 136 0.55 -17.07 5.49
C LEU A 136 1.72 -17.97 5.05
N LYS A 137 1.88 -19.10 5.74
CA LYS A 137 2.86 -20.10 5.35
C LYS A 137 2.36 -20.82 4.11
N VAL A 138 3.19 -20.87 3.07
CA VAL A 138 2.95 -21.75 1.94
C VAL A 138 3.02 -23.19 2.44
N CYS A 139 1.89 -23.90 2.43
CA CYS A 139 1.88 -25.34 2.68
C CYS A 139 2.57 -26.03 1.49
N SER A 140 3.77 -26.53 1.71
CA SER A 140 4.52 -27.42 0.81
C SER A 140 4.03 -28.86 0.90
#